data_AF-A0A432J5H0-F1
#
_entry.id   AF-A0A432J5H0-F1
#
_cell.length_a   1.000
_cell.length_b   1.000
_cell.length_c   1.000
_cell.angle_alpha   90.00
_cell.angle_beta   90.00
_cell.angle_gamma   90.00
#
_symmetry.space_group_name_H-M   'P 1'
#
loop_
_entity.id
_entity.type
_entity.pdbx_description
1 polymer ?
#
loop_
_entity_poly.entity_id
_entity_poly.type
_entity_poly.pdbx_seq_one_letter_code
_entity_poly.pdbx_strand_id
1 'polypeptide(L)' 'AGASVAAIIGGALTLTVQYWAGPTHILGGVNYADVWHTQLAIIGWALLLGGMAFITLRLTRQLSQLQDQRPELSSDLV' A
#
# COMPACT_ATOMS: atom_id res chain seq x y z
N ALA A 1 9.67 6.00 0.19
CA ALA A 1 8.23 6.28 0.03
C ALA A 1 7.68 5.56 -1.21
N GLY A 2 8.36 5.62 -2.36
CA GLY A 2 7.92 5.00 -3.62
C GLY A 2 7.41 3.55 -3.50
N ALA A 3 8.19 2.64 -2.91
CA ALA A 3 7.76 1.24 -2.75
C ALA A 3 6.50 1.08 -1.88
N SER A 4 6.36 1.85 -0.79
CA SER A 4 5.18 1.82 0.08
C SER A 4 3.94 2.34 -0.65
N VAL A 5 4.09 3.44 -1.40
CA VAL A 5 3.00 4.01 -2.21
C VAL A 5 2.61 3.05 -3.34
N ALA A 6 3.58 2.44 -4.02
CA ALA A 6 3.34 1.43 -5.03
C ALA A 6 2.60 0.21 -4.46
N ALA A 7 2.96 -0.26 -3.25
CA ALA A 7 2.25 -1.33 -2.57
C ALA A 7 0.80 -0.95 -2.23
N ILE A 8 0.56 0.27 -1.75
CA ILE A 8 -0.80 0.77 -1.45
C ILE A 8 -1.65 0.80 -2.73
N ILE A 9 -1.15 1.43 -3.79
CA ILE A 9 -1.86 1.56 -5.06
C ILE A 9 -2.06 0.18 -5.70
N GLY A 10 -1.02 -0.65 -5.73
CA GLY A 10 -1.08 -2.01 -6.26
C GLY A 10 -2.07 -2.88 -5.50
N GLY A 11 -2.13 -2.76 -4.17
CA GLY A 11 -3.14 -3.42 -3.34
C GLY A 11 -4.56 -2.98 -3.68
N ALA A 12 -4.80 -1.68 -3.80
CA ALA A 12 -6.11 -1.13 -4.19
C ALA A 12 -6.55 -1.58 -5.59
N LEU A 13 -5.63 -1.59 -6.57
CA LEU A 13 -5.90 -2.09 -7.92
C LEU A 13 -6.22 -3.59 -7.91
N THR A 14 -5.49 -4.37 -7.11
CA THR A 14 -5.72 -5.82 -6.97
C THR A 14 -7.09 -6.10 -6.35
N LEU A 15 -7.50 -5.34 -5.32
CA LEU A 15 -8.81 -5.49 -4.69
C LEU A 15 -9.98 -5.13 -5.63
N THR A 16 -9.72 -4.31 -6.65
CA THR A 16 -10.74 -3.86 -7.60
C THR A 16 -10.73 -4.62 -8.92
N VAL A 17 -9.82 -5.60 -9.11
CA VAL A 17 -9.72 -6.46 -10.29
C VAL A 17 -11.08 -7.00 -10.73
N GLN A 18 -11.92 -7.40 -9.80
CA GLN A 18 -13.21 -8.03 -10.12
C GLN A 18 -14.13 -7.14 -10.96
N TYR A 19 -14.09 -5.83 -10.70
CA TYR A 19 -15.01 -4.90 -11.34
C TYR A 19 -14.64 -4.60 -12.79
N TRP A 20 -13.36 -4.66 -13.14
CA TRP A 20 -12.89 -4.30 -14.48
C TRP A 20 -12.41 -5.50 -15.30
N ALA A 21 -11.93 -6.58 -14.66
CA ALA A 21 -11.45 -7.78 -15.34
C ALA A 21 -12.54 -8.85 -15.51
N GLY A 22 -13.58 -8.87 -14.66
CA GLY A 22 -14.63 -9.90 -14.69
C GLY A 22 -15.26 -10.13 -16.07
N PRO A 23 -15.72 -9.09 -16.78
CA PRO A 23 -16.33 -9.25 -18.10
C PRO A 23 -15.37 -9.72 -19.21
N THR A 24 -14.05 -9.58 -19.03
CA THR A 24 -13.04 -9.88 -20.07
C THR A 24 -12.27 -11.17 -19.81
N HIS A 25 -12.32 -11.72 -18.60
CA HIS A 25 -11.56 -12.90 -18.19
C HIS A 25 -12.44 -14.16 -18.13
N ILE A 26 -13.29 -14.34 -19.14
CA ILE A 26 -14.16 -15.52 -19.28
C ILE A 26 -13.54 -16.48 -20.30
N LEU A 27 -13.17 -17.68 -19.87
CA LEU A 27 -12.60 -18.73 -20.72
C LEU A 27 -13.41 -20.02 -20.53
N GLY A 28 -14.01 -20.53 -21.61
CA GLY A 28 -14.86 -21.72 -21.54
C GLY A 28 -16.11 -21.55 -20.66
N GLY A 29 -16.64 -20.32 -20.57
CA GLY A 29 -17.79 -19.99 -19.72
C GLY A 29 -17.45 -19.80 -18.23
N VAL A 30 -16.18 -19.95 -17.84
CA VAL A 30 -15.72 -19.73 -16.47
C VAL A 30 -15.09 -18.35 -16.35
N ASN A 31 -15.55 -17.55 -15.39
CA ASN A 31 -14.95 -16.27 -15.04
C ASN A 31 -13.73 -16.50 -14.14
N TYR A 32 -12.53 -16.26 -14.68
CA TYR A 32 -11.29 -16.43 -13.93
C TYR A 32 -11.07 -15.33 -12.89
N ALA A 33 -11.68 -14.16 -13.05
CA ALA A 33 -11.64 -13.16 -12.00
C ALA A 33 -12.30 -13.71 -10.71
N ASP A 34 -13.44 -14.41 -10.83
CA ASP A 34 -14.12 -15.05 -9.69
C ASP A 34 -13.32 -16.22 -9.11
N VAL A 35 -12.71 -17.06 -9.96
CA VAL A 35 -11.87 -18.20 -9.51
C VAL A 35 -10.72 -17.74 -8.62
N TRP A 36 -10.09 -16.61 -8.96
CA TRP A 36 -8.95 -16.05 -8.22
C TRP A 36 -9.37 -15.06 -7.14
N HIS A 37 -10.67 -14.90 -6.86
CA HIS A 37 -11.18 -13.84 -5.99
C HIS A 37 -10.54 -13.82 -4.61
N THR A 38 -10.53 -14.97 -3.92
CA THR A 38 -10.00 -15.07 -2.56
C THR A 38 -8.50 -14.79 -2.51
N GLN A 39 -7.73 -15.32 -3.46
CA GLN A 39 -6.29 -15.15 -3.54
C GLN A 39 -5.93 -13.68 -3.82
N LEU A 40 -6.61 -13.05 -4.78
CA LEU A 40 -6.43 -11.64 -5.09
C LEU A 40 -6.86 -10.74 -3.94
N ALA A 41 -7.93 -11.09 -3.21
CA ALA A 41 -8.35 -10.35 -2.02
C ALA A 41 -7.27 -10.40 -0.93
N ILE A 42 -6.70 -11.57 -0.64
CA ILE A 42 -5.64 -11.73 0.35
C ILE A 42 -4.39 -10.92 -0.05
N ILE A 43 -3.94 -11.04 -1.30
CA ILE A 43 -2.78 -10.31 -1.81
C ILE A 43 -3.03 -8.80 -1.79
N GLY A 44 -4.21 -8.37 -2.24
CA GLY A 44 -4.60 -6.97 -2.28
C GLY A 44 -4.60 -6.32 -0.90
N TRP A 45 -5.18 -6.99 0.10
CA TRP A 45 -5.14 -6.53 1.50
C TRP A 45 -3.73 -6.53 2.08
N ALA A 46 -2.93 -7.57 1.82
CA ALA A 46 -1.54 -7.63 2.29
C ALA A 46 -0.70 -6.47 1.74
N LEU A 47 -0.84 -6.15 0.45
CA LEU A 47 -0.16 -5.04 -0.19
C LEU A 47 -0.63 -3.69 0.35
N LEU A 48 -1.95 -3.50 0.47
CA LEU A 48 -2.54 -2.24 0.93
C LEU A 48 -2.16 -1.95 2.38
N LEU A 49 -2.42 -2.89 3.29
CA LEU A 49 -2.14 -2.73 4.71
C LEU A 49 -0.65 -2.72 4.99
N GLY A 50 0.13 -3.58 4.30
CA GLY A 50 1.58 -3.60 4.41
C GLY A 50 2.20 -2.27 3.98
N GLY A 51 1.80 -1.74 2.82
CA GLY A 51 2.26 -0.45 2.33
C GLY A 51 1.93 0.70 3.29
N MET A 52 0.71 0.72 3.85
CA MET A 52 0.29 1.67 4.88
C MET A 52 1.14 1.56 6.16
N ALA A 53 1.39 0.34 6.64
CA ALA A 53 2.21 0.12 7.82
C ALA A 53 3.64 0.63 7.60
N PHE A 54 4.27 0.29 6.47
CA PHE A 54 5.64 0.72 6.18
C PHE A 54 5.78 2.25 6.07
N ILE A 55 4.85 2.94 5.40
CA ILE A 55 4.93 4.39 5.28
C ILE A 55 4.71 5.08 6.64
N THR A 56 3.76 4.61 7.44
CA THR A 56 3.51 5.15 8.79
C THR A 56 4.71 4.92 9.72
N LEU A 57 5.30 3.73 9.72
CA LEU A 57 6.50 3.43 10.50
C LEU A 57 7.70 4.29 10.08
N ARG A 58 7.83 4.58 8.79
CA ARG A 58 8.88 5.47 8.31
C ARG A 58 8.65 6.92 8.73
N LEU A 59 7.42 7.42 8.56
CA LEU A 59 7.08 8.81 8.88
C LEU A 59 7.20 9.07 10.38
N THR A 60 6.74 8.16 11.23
CA THR A 60 6.90 8.27 12.69
C THR A 60 8.37 8.36 13.09
N ARG A 61 9.23 7.48 12.55
CA ARG A 61 10.68 7.54 12.80
C ARG A 61 11.31 8.86 12.36
N GLN A 62 10.92 9.37 11.18
CA GLN A 62 11.42 10.65 10.68
C GLN A 62 10.96 11.82 11.55
N LEU A 63 9.69 11.84 11.97
CA LEU A 63 9.17 12.87 12.86
C LEU A 63 9.87 12.87 14.21
N SER A 64 10.12 11.69 14.80
CA SER A 64 10.87 11.58 16.05
C SER A 64 12.29 12.15 15.92
N GLN A 65 13.00 11.85 14.84
CA GLN A 65 14.35 12.41 14.59
C GLN A 65 14.34 13.94 14.48
N LEU A 66 13.36 14.51 13.78
CA LEU A 66 13.24 15.96 13.64
C LEU A 66 12.89 16.65 14.96
N GLN A 67 12.13 15.98 15.83
CA GLN A 67 11.84 16.48 17.17
C GLN A 67 13.10 16.51 18.04
N ASP A 68 13.93 15.46 17.98
CA ASP A 68 15.17 15.37 18.75
C ASP A 68 16.22 16.40 18.30
N GLN A 69 16.27 16.77 17.02
CA GLN A 69 17.22 17.76 16.48
C GLN A 69 16.78 19.23 16.68
N ARG A 70 15.50 19.47 16.97
CA ARG A 70 14.95 20.82 17.15
C ARG A 70 15.66 21.66 18.23
N PRO A 71 16.03 21.13 19.41
CA PRO A 71 16.71 21.90 20.45
C PRO A 71 18.11 22.35 20.03
N GLU A 72 18.89 21.49 19.35
CA GLU A 72 20.25 21.82 18.87
C GLU A 72 20.21 22.95 17.84
N LEU A 73 19.28 22.88 16.88
CA LEU A 73 19.12 23.95 15.89
C LEU A 73 18.80 25.30 16.55
N SER A 74 18.08 25.29 17.68
CA SER A 74 17.73 26.54 18.38
C SER A 74 18.90 27.18 19.13
N SER A 75 19.89 26.39 19.57
CA SER A 75 21.10 26.91 20.21
C SER A 75 22.13 27.42 19.21
N ASP A 76 22.17 26.86 18.00
CA ASP A 76 23.10 27.28 16.94
C ASP A 76 22.69 28.62 16.27
N LEU A 77 21.44 29.05 16.50
CA LEU A 77 20.85 30.27 15.92
C LEU A 77 20.88 31.50 16.86
N VAL A 78 21.40 31.36 18.08
CA VAL A 78 21.52 32.42 19.10
C VAL A 78 22.99 32.79 19.30
#